data_AF-A0A0Q9WK00-F1
#
_entry.id   AF-A0A0Q9WK00-F1
#
_cell.length_a   1.000
_cell.length_b   1.000
_cell.length_c   1.000
_cell.angle_alpha   90.00
_cell.angle_beta   90.00
_cell.angle_gamma   90.00
#
_symmetry.space_group_name_H-M   'P 1'
#
loop_
_entity.id
_entity.type
_entity.pdbx_description
1 polymer ?
#
loop_
_entity_poly.entity_id
_entity_poly.type
_entity_poly.pdbx_seq_one_letter_code
_entity_poly.pdbx_strand_id
1 'polypeptide(L)' 'MAQKVLRNVTHCIFDMDGLLLDTETLYTKAAQLVLDPYGKTYTFDVKQQIMGLQTRPVAEFMIKCYDLPLTWEEH' A
#
# COMPACT_ATOMS: atom_id res chain seq x y z
N MET A 1 -17.79 -8.58 26.88
CA MET A 1 -16.41 -8.56 26.35
C MET A 1 -15.90 -10.00 26.33
N ALA A 2 -15.48 -10.52 25.18
CA ALA A 2 -14.96 -11.89 25.11
C ALA A 2 -13.52 -11.91 25.67
N GLN A 3 -13.32 -12.59 26.80
CA GLN A 3 -11.99 -12.82 27.37
C GLN A 3 -11.25 -13.83 26.47
N LYS A 4 -10.32 -13.35 25.64
CA LYS A 4 -9.52 -14.22 24.78
C LYS A 4 -8.47 -14.93 25.64
N VAL A 5 -8.62 -16.23 25.83
CA VAL A 5 -7.61 -17.04 26.54
C VAL A 5 -6.41 -17.25 25.60
N LEU A 6 -5.29 -16.60 25.90
CA LEU A 6 -4.03 -16.79 25.18
C LEU A 6 -3.40 -18.12 25.60
N ARG A 7 -3.00 -18.94 24.62
CA ARG A 7 -2.31 -20.23 24.86
C ARG A 7 -0.80 -20.02 24.83
N ASN A 8 -0.04 -20.87 25.52
CA ASN A 8 1.41 -20.87 25.38
C ASN A 8 1.81 -21.17 23.93
N VAL A 9 2.65 -20.31 23.37
CA VAL A 9 3.22 -20.42 22.03
C VAL A 9 4.73 -20.61 22.14
N THR A 10 5.29 -21.49 21.32
CA THR A 10 6.73 -21.80 21.31
C THR A 10 7.47 -21.19 20.11
N HIS A 11 6.74 -20.76 19.08
CA HIS A 11 7.27 -20.22 17.83
C HIS A 11 6.38 -19.07 17.35
N CYS A 12 6.99 -18.09 16.68
CA CYS A 12 6.32 -16.91 16.14
C CYS A 12 6.60 -16.79 14.64
N ILE A 13 5.59 -16.39 13.87
CA ILE A 13 5.74 -15.99 12.46
C ILE A 13 5.56 -14.48 12.42
N PHE A 14 6.55 -13.79 11.90
CA PHE A 14 6.52 -12.34 11.73
C PHE A 14 6.31 -12.04 10.26
N ASP A 15 5.44 -11.07 10.00
CA ASP A 15 5.40 -10.45 8.69
C ASP A 15 6.70 -9.64 8.48
N MET A 16 7.19 -9.60 7.25
CA MET A 16 8.45 -8.92 6.94
C MET A 16 8.20 -7.45 6.65
N ASP A 17 7.29 -7.18 5.71
CA ASP A 17 7.00 -5.85 5.19
C ASP A 17 6.12 -5.08 6.17
N GLY A 18 6.47 -3.82 6.43
CA GLY A 18 5.75 -2.96 7.37
C GLY A 18 5.84 -3.37 8.85
N LEU A 19 6.50 -4.50 9.18
CA LEU A 19 6.71 -4.95 10.56
C LEU A 19 8.20 -5.10 10.92
N LEU A 20 8.94 -5.97 10.23
CA LEU A 20 10.39 -6.11 10.45
C LEU A 20 11.17 -5.03 9.71
N LEU A 21 10.70 -4.62 8.55
CA LEU A 21 11.28 -3.58 7.71
C LEU A 21 10.28 -2.44 7.50
N ASP A 22 10.76 -1.19 7.58
CA ASP A 22 9.97 -0.02 7.20
C ASP A 22 9.95 0.15 5.67
N THR A 23 9.26 -0.76 4.99
CA THR A 23 9.03 -0.69 3.54
C THR A 23 7.91 0.29 3.18
N GLU A 24 7.06 0.65 4.13
CA GLU A 24 5.94 1.59 3.98
C GLU A 24 6.39 2.99 3.55
N THR A 25 7.50 3.47 4.10
CA THR A 25 8.11 4.74 3.67
C THR A 25 8.57 4.69 2.21
N LEU A 26 9.12 3.56 1.77
CA LEU A 26 9.60 3.37 0.39
C LEU A 26 8.45 3.26 -0.60
N TYR A 27 7.38 2.52 -0.27
CA TYR A 27 6.18 2.47 -1.11
C TYR A 27 5.56 3.85 -1.31
N THR A 28 5.47 4.64 -0.23
CA THR A 28 4.92 6.00 -0.28
C THR A 28 5.77 6.90 -1.18
N LYS A 29 7.11 6.84 -1.05
CA LYS A 29 8.03 7.59 -1.92
C LYS A 29 7.96 7.15 -3.38
N ALA A 30 7.92 5.85 -3.64
CA ALA A 30 7.83 5.31 -4.99
C ALA A 30 6.52 5.76 -5.67
N ALA A 31 5.39 5.69 -4.97
CA ALA A 31 4.12 6.19 -5.48
C ALA A 31 4.15 7.69 -5.76
N GLN A 32 4.76 8.48 -4.87
CA GLN A 32 4.93 9.92 -5.09
C GLN A 32 5.78 10.22 -6.33
N LEU A 33 6.89 9.50 -6.53
CA LEU A 33 7.75 9.67 -7.71
C LEU A 33 7.02 9.40 -9.04
N VAL A 34 6.06 8.47 -9.04
CA VAL A 34 5.20 8.21 -10.22
C VAL A 34 4.22 9.36 -10.46
N LEU A 35 3.76 10.02 -9.40
CA LEU A 35 2.80 11.12 -9.45
C LEU A 35 3.43 12.51 -9.68
N ASP A 36 4.71 12.67 -9.35
CA ASP A 36 5.45 13.93 -9.48
C ASP A 36 5.39 14.54 -10.90
N PRO A 37 5.57 13.78 -12.00
CA PRO A 37 5.46 14.30 -13.37
C PRO A 37 4.07 14.87 -13.71
N TYR A 38 3.03 14.42 -12.99
CA TYR A 38 1.64 14.84 -13.19
C TYR A 38 1.22 15.95 -12.23
N GLY A 39 2.13 16.43 -11.37
CA GLY A 39 1.83 17.45 -10.36
C GLY A 39 0.81 16.99 -9.32
N LYS A 40 0.72 15.68 -9.08
CA LYS A 40 -0.25 15.10 -8.13
C LYS A 40 0.46 14.72 -6.83
N THR A 41 -0.27 14.78 -5.72
CA THR A 41 0.25 14.42 -4.40
C THR A 41 -0.35 13.11 -3.94
N TYR A 42 0.51 12.16 -3.59
CA TYR A 42 0.11 10.91 -2.97
C TYR A 42 -0.29 11.13 -1.51
N THR A 43 -1.60 11.11 -1.23
CA THR A 43 -2.12 11.37 0.11
C THR A 43 -2.27 10.09 0.94
N PHE A 44 -2.29 10.27 2.27
CA PHE A 44 -2.55 9.17 3.19
C PHE A 44 -3.95 8.56 2.98
N ASP A 45 -4.97 9.36 2.66
CA ASP A 45 -6.32 8.86 2.38
C ASP A 45 -6.34 7.90 1.19
N VAL A 46 -5.60 8.23 0.13
CA VAL A 46 -5.45 7.35 -1.03
C VAL A 46 -4.71 6.08 -0.64
N LYS A 47 -3.64 6.20 0.16
CA LYS A 47 -2.91 5.04 0.70
C LYS A 47 -3.85 4.09 1.45
N GLN A 48 -4.70 4.60 2.33
CA GLN A 48 -5.64 3.76 3.08
C GLN A 48 -6.65 3.04 2.19
N GLN A 49 -7.08 3.67 1.09
CA GLN A 49 -8.04 3.06 0.16
C GLN A 49 -7.45 1.91 -0.65
N ILE A 50 -6.13 1.91 -0.86
CA ILE A 50 -5.44 0.88 -1.64
C ILE A 50 -4.77 -0.21 -0.80
N MET A 51 -4.66 -0.02 0.52
CA MET A 51 -4.04 -1.01 1.42
C MET A 51 -4.75 -2.37 1.34
N GLY A 52 -3.97 -3.43 1.16
CA GLY A 52 -4.48 -4.80 1.03
C GLY A 52 -5.01 -5.18 -0.36
N LEU A 53 -5.03 -4.25 -1.31
CA LEU A 53 -5.36 -4.57 -2.71
C LEU A 53 -4.14 -5.15 -3.45
N GLN A 54 -4.41 -5.95 -4.48
CA GLN A 54 -3.37 -6.42 -5.40
C GLN A 54 -2.96 -5.33 -6.40
N THR A 55 -1.79 -5.50 -7.02
CA THR A 55 -1.16 -4.51 -7.92
C THR A 55 -2.09 -3.95 -8.99
N ARG A 56 -2.85 -4.81 -9.68
CA ARG A 56 -3.75 -4.36 -10.75
C ARG A 56 -4.88 -3.45 -10.24
N PRO A 57 -5.70 -3.86 -9.24
CA PRO A 57 -6.68 -2.98 -8.62
C PRO A 57 -6.08 -1.66 -8.10
N VAL A 58 -4.87 -1.69 -7.54
CA VAL A 58 -4.16 -0.48 -7.10
C VAL A 58 -3.87 0.45 -8.28
N ALA A 59 -3.32 -0.08 -9.38
CA ALA A 59 -2.99 0.70 -10.56
C ALA A 59 -4.25 1.31 -11.21
N GLU A 60 -5.31 0.51 -11.40
CA GLU A 60 -6.59 0.98 -11.93
C GLU A 60 -7.20 2.07 -11.03
N PHE A 61 -7.12 1.90 -9.70
CA PHE A 61 -7.56 2.92 -8.73
C PHE A 61 -6.74 4.20 -8.84
N MET A 62 -5.41 4.12 -8.89
CA MET A 62 -4.51 5.27 -8.99
C MET A 62 -4.76 6.08 -10.27
N ILE A 63 -4.87 5.40 -11.41
CA ILE A 63 -5.15 6.02 -12.72
C ILE A 63 -6.47 6.79 -12.64
N LYS A 64 -7.52 6.17 -12.10
CA LYS A 64 -8.84 6.80 -11.97
C LYS A 64 -8.86 7.93 -10.93
N CYS A 65 -8.17 7.77 -9.81
CA CYS A 65 -8.17 8.73 -8.72
C CYS A 65 -7.44 10.03 -9.09
N TYR A 66 -6.33 9.92 -9.83
CA TYR A 66 -5.50 11.07 -10.21
C TYR A 66 -5.73 11.56 -11.64
N ASP A 67 -6.61 10.87 -12.40
CA ASP A 67 -6.88 11.14 -13.83
C ASP A 67 -5.59 11.10 -14.66
N LEU A 68 -4.85 10.00 -14.51
CA LEU A 68 -3.56 9.82 -15.17
C LEU A 68 -3.75 9.37 -16.62
N PRO A 69 -2.98 9.91 -17.59
CA PRO A 69 -2.98 9.46 -18.97
C PRO A 69 -2.12 8.18 -19.13
N LEU A 70 -2.40 7.16 -18.33
CA LEU A 70 -1.67 5.89 -18.30
C LEU A 70 -2.64 4.71 -18.39
N THR A 71 -2.17 3.58 -18.89
CA THR A 71 -2.87 2.30 -18.79
C THR A 71 -2.15 1.37 -17.80
N TRP A 72 -2.88 0.44 -17.17
CA TRP A 72 -2.28 -0.46 -16.17
C TRP A 72 -1.30 -1.47 -16.81
N GLU A 73 -1.39 -1.71 -18.13
CA GLU A 73 -0.56 -2.67 -18.86
C GLU A 73 0.80 -2.12 -19.32
N GLU A 74 1.05 -0.82 -19.18
CA GLU A 74 2.18 -0.19 -19.88
C GLU A 74 3.57 -0.44 -19.29
N HIS A 75 3.76 -1.20 -18.19
CA HIS A 75 5.10 -1.58 -17.69
C HIS A 75 5.13 -2.91 -16.93
#